data_AF-A0A2H1VXJ1-F1
#
_entry.id   AF-A0A2H1VXJ1-F1
#
_cell.length_a   1.000
_cell.length_b   1.000
_cell.length_c   1.000
_cell.angle_alpha   90.00
_cell.angle_beta   90.00
_cell.angle_gamma   90.00
#
_symmetry.space_group_name_H-M   'P 1'
#
loop_
_entity.id
_entity.type
_entity.pdbx_description
1 polymer ?
#
loop_
_entity_poly.entity_id
_entity_poly.type
_entity_poly.pdbx_seq_one_letter_code
_entity_poly.pdbx_strand_id
1 'polypeptide(L)'
;MWDSSAFLGALTPKFYVALTGTSSLISGLILIFEWWYFRKYGTSFIEQVSLTHLGPWLGGGGAAPEPDAAECKVWRNPLSLLRGAEYGRLWSAARRAPLTYYDMNLSAQEHQAWFGCGAEGPAEEAMARAWREREPGARVAAARAALALRSDCAAALLLLAEEDAPTVHEAERVLRRAWRAAEQAWRASAAAGAAAEARRDAAVLAHVKRRAAMCARRLGRLRDAARLFRELARDAPPALHALALHENLIEVLLEQKAYADVQAVLARYDDVGLPRSACVSYTAALLRARAAAAAAAAGPAARQAAELAALDAMRRAIDFNPHVPEYLLELRPLTLPPEHVLRRGDSEALAYAFFHLRHWRACCGALR
;
A
#
# COMPACT_ATOMS: atom_id res chain seq x y z
N MET A 1 34.53 35.63 3.95
CA MET A 1 33.74 36.23 5.05
C MET A 1 32.83 37.26 4.40
N TRP A 2 31.54 36.97 4.23
CA TRP A 2 30.61 37.94 3.65
C TRP A 2 30.33 39.00 4.72
N ASP A 3 30.56 40.26 4.42
CA ASP A 3 30.28 41.38 5.34
C ASP A 3 28.76 41.53 5.48
N SER A 4 28.19 40.91 6.52
CA SER A 4 26.76 41.00 6.86
C SER A 4 26.27 42.45 7.05
N SER A 5 27.20 43.37 7.29
CA SER A 5 26.98 44.82 7.39
C SER A 5 26.58 45.48 6.06
N ALA A 6 27.11 45.00 4.92
CA ALA A 6 26.79 45.54 3.60
C ALA A 6 25.40 45.13 3.10
N PHE A 7 24.94 43.93 3.45
CA PHE A 7 23.61 43.44 3.09
C PHE A 7 22.49 44.13 3.88
N LEU A 8 22.71 44.37 5.18
CA LEU A 8 21.75 45.06 6.04
C LEU A 8 21.65 46.56 5.74
N GLY A 9 22.72 47.19 5.22
CA GLY A 9 22.72 48.59 4.79
C GLY A 9 21.97 48.86 3.47
N ALA A 10 21.72 47.83 2.65
CA ALA A 10 21.02 47.95 1.37
C ALA A 10 19.49 47.82 1.48
N LEU A 11 18.97 47.46 2.66
CA LEU A 11 17.54 47.26 2.93
C LEU A 11 16.82 48.60 3.15
N THR A 12 16.70 49.39 2.09
CA THR A 12 15.96 50.65 2.13
C THR A 12 14.44 50.42 2.25
N PRO A 13 13.66 51.36 2.81
CA PRO A 13 12.20 51.26 2.85
C PRO A 13 11.57 51.01 1.45
N LYS A 14 12.19 51.54 0.39
CA LYS A 14 11.78 51.29 -1.01
C LYS A 14 11.98 49.84 -1.43
N PHE A 15 13.02 49.17 -0.94
CA PHE A 15 13.23 47.74 -1.19
C PHE A 15 12.13 46.89 -0.52
N TYR A 16 11.75 47.20 0.73
CA TYR A 16 10.64 46.49 1.39
C TYR A 16 9.30 46.69 0.69
N VAL A 17 9.02 47.90 0.19
CA VAL A 17 7.81 48.17 -0.59
C VAL A 17 7.82 47.40 -1.92
N ALA A 18 8.96 47.34 -2.61
CA ALA A 18 9.09 46.55 -3.84
C ALA A 18 9.00 45.04 -3.58
N LEU A 19 9.59 44.56 -2.49
CA LEU A 19 9.57 43.15 -2.10
C LEU A 19 8.15 42.70 -1.71
N THR A 20 7.44 43.50 -0.92
CA THR A 20 6.05 43.20 -0.52
C THR A 20 5.08 43.34 -1.68
N GLY A 21 5.28 44.31 -2.59
CA GLY A 21 4.50 44.44 -3.81
C GLY A 21 4.68 43.25 -4.76
N THR A 22 5.92 42.83 -5.00
CA THR A 22 6.21 41.69 -5.88
C THR A 22 5.78 40.36 -5.27
N SER A 23 5.96 40.15 -3.97
CA SER A 23 5.51 38.93 -3.29
C SER A 23 3.98 38.82 -3.25
N SER A 24 3.26 39.92 -3.04
CA SER A 24 1.79 39.95 -3.07
C SER A 24 1.25 39.67 -4.47
N LEU A 25 1.86 40.24 -5.51
CA LEU A 25 1.46 39.99 -6.90
C LEU A 25 1.67 38.51 -7.28
N ILE A 26 2.83 37.95 -6.95
CA ILE A 26 3.16 36.55 -7.23
C ILE A 26 2.22 35.62 -6.45
N SER A 27 1.96 35.91 -5.17
CA SER A 27 1.04 35.13 -4.34
C SER A 27 -0.39 35.17 -4.88
N GLY A 28 -0.85 36.32 -5.36
CA GLY A 28 -2.16 36.46 -6.00
C GLY A 28 -2.28 35.66 -7.30
N LEU A 29 -1.25 35.68 -8.14
CA LEU A 29 -1.19 34.86 -9.35
C LEU A 29 -1.24 33.36 -9.04
N ILE A 30 -0.43 32.93 -8.07
CA ILE A 30 -0.42 31.53 -7.59
C ILE A 30 -1.81 31.12 -7.10
N LEU A 31 -2.49 31.97 -6.31
CA LEU A 31 -3.83 31.71 -5.81
C LEU A 31 -4.87 31.55 -6.94
N ILE A 32 -4.80 32.37 -8.00
CA ILE A 32 -5.71 32.28 -9.15
C ILE A 32 -5.49 30.97 -9.91
N PHE A 33 -4.24 30.58 -10.16
CA PHE A 33 -3.93 29.31 -10.82
C PHE A 33 -4.32 28.10 -9.95
N GLU A 34 -4.07 28.19 -8.64
CA GLU A 34 -4.47 27.18 -7.66
C GLU A 34 -5.99 27.00 -7.65
N TRP A 35 -6.75 28.09 -7.63
CA TRP A 35 -8.22 28.04 -7.66
C TRP A 35 -8.74 27.43 -8.98
N TRP A 36 -8.14 27.81 -10.11
CA TRP A 36 -8.51 27.23 -11.41
C TRP A 36 -8.18 25.73 -11.49
N TYR A 37 -7.02 25.34 -10.97
CA TYR A 37 -6.59 23.94 -10.88
C TYR A 37 -7.53 23.13 -9.96
N PHE A 38 -7.82 23.65 -8.77
CA PHE A 38 -8.74 23.02 -7.81
C PHE A 38 -10.13 22.83 -8.39
N ARG A 39 -10.68 23.84 -9.08
CA ARG A 39 -11.99 23.74 -9.71
C ARG A 39 -12.04 22.71 -10.85
N LYS A 40 -10.91 22.47 -11.53
CA LYS A 40 -10.83 21.53 -12.65
C LYS A 40 -10.53 20.09 -12.22
N TYR A 41 -9.73 19.91 -11.18
CA TYR A 41 -9.20 18.60 -10.77
C TYR A 41 -9.63 18.16 -9.36
N GLY A 42 -10.29 19.03 -8.59
CA GLY A 42 -10.81 18.71 -7.25
C GLY A 42 -9.74 18.59 -6.16
N THR A 43 -8.48 18.94 -6.43
CA THR A 43 -7.35 18.78 -5.51
C THR A 43 -6.42 20.00 -5.56
N SER A 44 -5.75 20.32 -4.45
CA SER A 44 -4.81 21.44 -4.36
C SER A 44 -3.43 21.08 -4.94
N PHE A 45 -2.89 21.91 -5.83
CA PHE A 45 -1.55 21.73 -6.41
C PHE A 45 -0.46 22.15 -5.40
N ILE A 46 -0.68 23.27 -4.71
CA ILE A 46 0.23 23.75 -3.65
C ILE A 46 0.37 22.71 -2.54
N GLU A 47 -0.73 22.08 -2.12
CA GLU A 47 -0.70 21.03 -1.09
C GLU A 47 0.15 19.82 -1.53
N GLN A 48 -0.02 19.35 -2.78
CA GLN A 48 0.75 18.24 -3.34
C GLN A 48 2.25 18.54 -3.40
N VAL A 49 2.64 19.74 -3.84
CA VAL A 49 4.04 20.18 -3.92
C VAL A 49 4.61 20.39 -2.51
N SER A 50 3.84 20.98 -1.60
CA SER A 50 4.27 21.24 -0.21
C SER A 50 4.51 19.94 0.55
N LEU A 51 3.62 18.95 0.42
CA LEU A 51 3.82 17.62 1.02
C LEU A 51 5.05 16.89 0.45
N THR A 52 5.33 17.08 -0.85
CA THR A 52 6.46 16.42 -1.53
C THR A 52 7.81 17.05 -1.17
N HIS A 53 7.87 18.37 -0.98
CA HIS A 53 9.13 19.10 -0.82
C HIS A 53 9.40 19.63 0.60
N LEU A 54 8.38 19.99 1.38
CA LEU A 54 8.52 20.50 2.76
C LEU A 54 8.29 19.42 3.83
N GLY A 55 7.66 18.31 3.48
CA GLY A 55 7.48 17.14 4.35
C GLY A 55 8.78 16.65 5.02
N PRO A 56 9.93 16.60 4.32
CA PRO A 56 11.20 16.21 4.93
C PRO A 56 11.76 17.21 5.95
N TRP A 57 11.36 18.48 5.90
CA TRP A 57 11.91 19.55 6.74
C TRP A 57 11.07 19.85 7.99
N LEU A 58 9.76 19.60 7.91
CA LEU A 58 8.84 19.64 9.07
C LEU A 58 8.98 18.41 10.00
N GLY A 59 9.73 17.38 9.60
CA GLY A 59 9.95 16.14 10.37
C GLY A 59 11.19 16.12 11.28
N GLY A 60 11.70 17.28 11.70
CA GLY A 60 12.96 17.40 12.45
C GLY A 60 12.78 17.62 13.96
N GLY A 61 12.72 16.53 14.73
CA GLY A 61 13.24 16.45 16.11
C GLY A 61 12.31 16.86 17.27
N GLY A 62 11.90 15.86 18.07
CA GLY A 62 11.57 16.04 19.49
C GLY A 62 10.12 15.76 19.91
N ALA A 63 9.92 14.59 20.52
CA ALA A 63 8.94 14.26 21.57
C ALA A 63 7.47 14.73 21.45
N ALA A 64 6.61 13.84 20.95
CA ALA A 64 5.30 13.40 21.47
C ALA A 64 4.43 12.88 20.30
N PRO A 65 3.63 11.81 20.46
CA PRO A 65 2.74 11.34 19.40
C PRO A 65 1.48 12.21 19.39
N GLU A 66 1.49 13.27 18.59
CA GLU A 66 0.26 13.97 18.20
C GLU A 66 -0.60 13.04 17.31
N PRO A 67 -1.84 12.70 17.69
CA PRO A 67 -2.66 11.71 16.98
C PRO A 67 -3.30 12.23 15.68
N ASP A 68 -3.25 13.53 15.40
CA ASP A 68 -4.02 14.16 14.30
C ASP A 68 -3.26 14.36 12.97
N ALA A 69 -1.93 14.27 12.94
CA ALA A 69 -1.17 14.43 11.69
C ALA A 69 -1.25 13.21 10.74
N ALA A 70 -2.01 12.17 11.12
CA ALA A 70 -2.12 10.90 10.39
C ALA A 70 -3.37 10.79 9.50
N GLU A 71 -4.26 11.79 9.47
CA GLU A 71 -5.61 11.65 8.91
C GLU A 71 -5.70 11.41 7.40
N CYS A 72 -4.69 11.76 6.60
CA CYS A 72 -4.81 11.70 5.13
C CYS A 72 -3.58 11.12 4.41
N LYS A 73 -2.94 10.08 4.97
CA LYS A 73 -1.84 9.41 4.27
C LYS A 73 -2.37 8.33 3.32
N VAL A 74 -1.94 8.39 2.06
CA VAL A 74 -2.17 7.33 1.07
C VAL A 74 -1.16 6.21 1.28
N TRP A 75 -1.63 4.97 1.30
CA TRP A 75 -0.83 3.76 1.49
C TRP A 75 -1.09 2.78 0.36
N ARG A 76 -0.12 1.93 0.04
CA ARG A 76 -0.37 0.79 -0.82
C ARG A 76 -1.36 -0.18 -0.17
N ASN A 77 -2.32 -0.66 -0.95
CA ASN A 77 -3.22 -1.73 -0.58
C ASN A 77 -2.44 -3.06 -0.46
N PRO A 78 -2.31 -3.65 0.73
CA PRO A 78 -1.55 -4.89 0.92
C PRO A 78 -2.17 -6.07 0.17
N LEU A 79 -3.49 -6.01 -0.06
CA LEU A 79 -4.28 -7.04 -0.74
C LEU A 79 -4.56 -6.69 -2.22
N SER A 80 -3.86 -5.70 -2.79
CA SER A 80 -3.95 -5.28 -4.20
C SER A 80 -3.97 -6.48 -5.17
N LEU A 81 -4.84 -6.39 -6.17
CA LEU A 81 -5.04 -7.47 -7.15
C LEU A 81 -3.87 -7.56 -8.14
N LEU A 82 -3.77 -8.65 -8.89
CA LEU A 82 -2.87 -8.81 -10.03
C LEU A 82 -3.40 -8.02 -11.23
N ARG A 83 -2.61 -7.11 -11.79
CA ARG A 83 -3.03 -6.22 -12.90
C ARG A 83 -3.51 -6.99 -14.12
N GLY A 84 -2.73 -7.95 -14.61
CA GLY A 84 -3.14 -8.79 -15.74
C GLY A 84 -4.28 -9.73 -15.36
N ALA A 85 -4.06 -10.54 -14.32
CA ALA A 85 -4.90 -11.70 -14.04
C ALA A 85 -6.27 -11.38 -13.41
N GLU A 86 -6.38 -10.25 -12.71
CA GLU A 86 -7.56 -9.88 -11.92
C GLU A 86 -8.14 -8.54 -12.38
N TYR A 87 -7.38 -7.44 -12.33
CA TYR A 87 -7.86 -6.14 -12.81
C TYR A 87 -8.14 -6.14 -14.32
N GLY A 88 -7.29 -6.79 -15.11
CA GLY A 88 -7.39 -6.89 -16.57
C GLY A 88 -8.67 -7.59 -17.06
N ARG A 89 -9.35 -8.34 -16.19
CA ARG A 89 -10.67 -8.90 -16.50
C ARG A 89 -11.72 -7.82 -16.70
N LEU A 90 -11.67 -6.73 -15.94
CA LEU A 90 -12.61 -5.61 -16.10
C LEU A 90 -12.38 -4.90 -17.44
N TRP A 91 -11.13 -4.69 -17.82
CA TRP A 91 -10.80 -4.15 -19.15
C TRP A 91 -11.31 -5.07 -20.26
N SER A 92 -11.08 -6.37 -20.13
CA SER A 92 -11.50 -7.36 -21.13
C SER A 92 -13.02 -7.45 -21.27
N ALA A 93 -13.76 -7.35 -20.16
CA ALA A 93 -15.22 -7.49 -20.14
C ALA A 93 -15.96 -6.19 -20.51
N ALA A 94 -15.48 -5.04 -20.04
CA ALA A 94 -16.24 -3.79 -20.09
C ALA A 94 -15.49 -2.62 -20.75
N ARG A 95 -14.23 -2.82 -21.17
CA ARG A 95 -13.35 -1.75 -21.69
C ARG A 95 -13.24 -0.54 -20.76
N ARG A 96 -13.33 -0.80 -19.45
CA ARG A 96 -13.16 0.20 -18.39
C ARG A 96 -11.81 0.01 -17.74
N ALA A 97 -11.05 1.09 -17.62
CA ALA A 97 -9.78 1.07 -16.92
C ALA A 97 -10.03 0.70 -15.44
N PRO A 98 -9.38 -0.36 -14.93
CA PRO A 98 -9.60 -0.82 -13.56
C PRO A 98 -8.88 0.04 -12.51
N LEU A 99 -7.89 0.81 -12.93
CA LEU A 99 -7.07 1.67 -12.07
C LEU A 99 -7.03 3.07 -12.68
N THR A 100 -6.93 4.09 -11.83
CA THR A 100 -6.87 5.48 -12.28
C THR A 100 -5.44 5.85 -12.71
N TYR A 101 -5.30 6.95 -13.46
CA TYR A 101 -3.98 7.52 -13.74
C TYR A 101 -3.21 7.84 -12.45
N TYR A 102 -3.92 8.27 -11.39
CA TYR A 102 -3.34 8.57 -10.09
C TYR A 102 -2.77 7.32 -9.42
N ASP A 103 -3.50 6.21 -9.38
CA ASP A 103 -2.99 4.91 -8.89
C ASP A 103 -1.71 4.52 -9.65
N MET A 104 -1.75 4.57 -10.98
CA MET A 104 -0.61 4.18 -11.80
C MET A 104 0.62 5.07 -11.58
N ASN A 105 0.41 6.35 -11.29
CA ASN A 105 1.47 7.28 -10.96
C ASN A 105 2.09 6.98 -9.58
N LEU A 106 1.27 6.64 -8.58
CA LEU A 106 1.76 6.22 -7.26
C LEU A 106 2.57 4.91 -7.36
N SER A 107 2.08 3.90 -8.09
CA SER A 107 2.84 2.66 -8.26
C SER A 107 4.16 2.90 -8.99
N ALA A 108 4.19 3.82 -9.97
CA ALA A 108 5.43 4.19 -10.64
C ALA A 108 6.44 4.85 -9.69
N GLN A 109 6.00 5.71 -8.78
CA GLN A 109 6.85 6.32 -7.75
C GLN A 109 7.39 5.26 -6.78
N GLU A 110 6.53 4.36 -6.28
CA GLU A 110 6.91 3.28 -5.39
C GLU A 110 7.90 2.30 -6.04
N HIS A 111 7.66 1.91 -7.29
CA HIS A 111 8.58 1.04 -8.03
C HIS A 111 9.96 1.68 -8.21
N GLN A 112 10.02 2.98 -8.48
CA GLN A 112 11.30 3.70 -8.55
C GLN A 112 12.00 3.75 -7.19
N ALA A 113 11.24 3.97 -6.11
CA ALA A 113 11.79 4.01 -4.75
C ALA A 113 12.32 2.64 -4.28
N TRP A 114 11.62 1.55 -4.60
CA TRP A 114 12.01 0.20 -4.15
C TRP A 114 13.00 -0.50 -5.07
N PHE A 115 12.91 -0.26 -6.38
CA PHE A 115 13.65 -1.02 -7.39
C PHE A 115 14.70 -0.19 -8.14
N GLY A 116 14.78 1.12 -7.86
CA GLY A 116 15.87 1.97 -8.34
C GLY A 116 17.13 1.81 -7.49
N CYS A 117 18.30 1.76 -8.13
CA CYS A 117 19.58 1.79 -7.42
C CYS A 117 20.70 2.52 -8.16
N GLY A 118 20.39 3.24 -9.25
CA GLY A 118 21.39 3.93 -10.07
C GLY A 118 22.35 3.01 -10.84
N ALA A 119 22.15 1.69 -10.79
CA ALA A 119 22.96 0.72 -11.52
C ALA A 119 22.84 0.96 -13.04
N GLU A 120 23.99 0.89 -13.72
CA GLU A 120 24.11 1.13 -15.15
C GLU A 120 24.08 -0.18 -15.94
N GLY A 121 23.48 -0.14 -17.13
CA GLY A 121 23.38 -1.31 -17.99
C GLY A 121 22.13 -1.26 -18.88
N PRO A 122 22.17 -1.85 -20.09
CA PRO A 122 21.02 -1.82 -20.99
C PRO A 122 19.73 -2.42 -20.40
N ALA A 123 19.86 -3.48 -19.59
CA ALA A 123 18.71 -4.13 -18.95
C ALA A 123 18.15 -3.29 -17.79
N GLU A 124 19.03 -2.67 -17.00
CA GLU A 124 18.70 -1.74 -15.92
C GLU A 124 17.99 -0.50 -16.46
N GLU A 125 18.48 0.08 -17.56
CA GLU A 125 17.86 1.22 -18.25
C GLU A 125 16.47 0.87 -18.82
N ALA A 126 16.33 -0.32 -19.41
CA ALA A 126 15.03 -0.82 -19.85
C ALA A 126 14.05 -0.95 -18.68
N MET A 127 14.49 -1.49 -17.54
CA MET A 127 13.65 -1.56 -16.34
C MET A 127 13.36 -0.19 -15.72
N ALA A 128 14.31 0.74 -15.68
CA ALA A 128 14.10 2.10 -15.20
C ALA A 128 13.07 2.87 -16.06
N ARG A 129 13.00 2.58 -17.36
CA ARG A 129 11.89 3.04 -18.22
C ARG A 129 10.57 2.37 -17.85
N ALA A 130 10.57 1.04 -17.70
CA ALA A 130 9.38 0.28 -17.35
C ALA A 130 8.74 0.74 -16.02
N TRP A 131 9.55 1.10 -15.02
CA TRP A 131 9.08 1.58 -13.72
C TRP A 131 8.47 2.99 -13.75
N ARG A 132 8.89 3.83 -14.69
CA ARG A 132 8.36 5.20 -14.87
C ARG A 132 7.13 5.26 -15.76
N GLU A 133 6.97 4.26 -16.61
CA GLU A 133 5.88 4.19 -17.56
C GLU A 133 4.54 4.07 -16.82
N ARG A 134 3.47 4.64 -17.37
CA ARG A 134 2.10 4.57 -16.82
C ARG A 134 1.21 3.72 -17.71
N GLU A 135 1.48 3.68 -19.01
CA GLU A 135 0.76 2.85 -19.94
C GLU A 135 1.15 1.38 -19.83
N PRO A 136 0.20 0.46 -19.56
CA PRO A 136 0.50 -0.97 -19.37
C PRO A 136 1.26 -1.60 -20.54
N GLY A 137 0.87 -1.30 -21.78
CA GLY A 137 1.50 -1.87 -22.97
C GLY A 137 2.97 -1.46 -23.12
N ALA A 138 3.27 -0.17 -22.93
CA ALA A 138 4.64 0.34 -22.98
C ALA A 138 5.50 -0.21 -21.84
N ARG A 139 4.92 -0.36 -20.64
CA ARG A 139 5.58 -0.96 -19.48
C ARG A 139 5.94 -2.43 -19.71
N VAL A 140 5.01 -3.22 -20.26
CA VAL A 140 5.24 -4.62 -20.64
C VAL A 140 6.31 -4.73 -21.73
N ALA A 141 6.26 -3.88 -22.76
CA ALA A 141 7.25 -3.86 -23.83
C ALA A 141 8.67 -3.57 -23.29
N ALA A 142 8.82 -2.61 -22.38
CA ALA A 142 10.08 -2.30 -21.73
C ALA A 142 10.62 -3.47 -20.87
N ALA A 143 9.75 -4.17 -20.13
CA ALA A 143 10.15 -5.36 -19.39
C ALA A 143 10.60 -6.51 -20.31
N ARG A 144 9.91 -6.73 -21.43
CA ARG A 144 10.31 -7.72 -22.44
C ARG A 144 11.66 -7.36 -23.08
N ALA A 145 11.92 -6.07 -23.33
CA ALA A 145 13.22 -5.61 -23.82
C ALA A 145 14.34 -5.89 -22.80
N ALA A 146 14.10 -5.65 -21.50
CA ALA A 146 15.04 -6.01 -20.44
C ALA A 146 15.33 -7.51 -20.40
N LEU A 147 14.32 -8.37 -20.62
CA LEU A 147 14.49 -9.82 -20.69
C LEU A 147 15.24 -10.30 -21.92
N ALA A 148 15.11 -9.62 -23.06
CA ALA A 148 15.86 -9.93 -24.26
C ALA A 148 17.36 -9.66 -24.07
N LEU A 149 17.70 -8.63 -23.28
CA LEU A 149 19.07 -8.29 -22.91
C LEU A 149 19.62 -9.21 -21.81
N ARG A 150 18.80 -9.51 -20.80
CA ARG A 150 19.15 -10.40 -19.69
C ARG A 150 17.99 -11.33 -19.35
N SER A 151 18.13 -12.60 -19.76
CA SER A 151 17.06 -13.59 -19.65
C SER A 151 16.64 -13.94 -18.22
N ASP A 152 17.48 -13.67 -17.23
CA ASP A 152 17.25 -13.86 -15.80
C ASP A 152 17.02 -12.53 -15.06
N CYS A 153 16.55 -11.48 -15.76
CA CYS A 153 16.18 -10.22 -15.11
C CYS A 153 14.95 -10.40 -14.21
N ALA A 154 15.18 -10.57 -12.90
CA ALA A 154 14.15 -10.80 -11.89
C ALA A 154 13.11 -9.68 -11.83
N ALA A 155 13.55 -8.43 -11.94
CA ALA A 155 12.71 -7.23 -11.97
C ALA A 155 11.71 -7.26 -13.15
N ALA A 156 12.18 -7.64 -14.34
CA ALA A 156 11.33 -7.79 -15.52
C ALA A 156 10.33 -8.94 -15.38
N LEU A 157 10.76 -10.08 -14.82
CA LEU A 157 9.87 -11.21 -14.57
C LEU A 157 8.78 -10.89 -13.54
N LEU A 158 9.12 -10.15 -12.48
CA LEU A 158 8.15 -9.64 -11.52
C LEU A 158 7.10 -8.77 -12.23
N LEU A 159 7.55 -7.82 -13.06
CA LEU A 159 6.66 -6.92 -13.80
C LEU A 159 5.72 -7.68 -14.75
N LEU A 160 6.25 -8.65 -15.51
CA LEU A 160 5.42 -9.45 -16.42
C LEU A 160 4.43 -10.36 -15.70
N ALA A 161 4.80 -10.89 -14.53
CA ALA A 161 3.85 -11.64 -13.72
C ALA A 161 2.70 -10.77 -13.21
N GLU A 162 2.96 -9.50 -12.90
CA GLU A 162 1.96 -8.55 -12.43
C GLU A 162 1.03 -8.10 -13.57
N GLU A 163 1.58 -7.78 -14.73
CA GLU A 163 0.90 -7.03 -15.80
C GLU A 163 0.44 -7.88 -16.99
N ASP A 164 1.24 -8.88 -17.39
CA ASP A 164 1.10 -9.58 -18.67
C ASP A 164 0.52 -10.99 -18.51
N ALA A 165 0.46 -11.52 -17.29
CA ALA A 165 -0.13 -12.82 -17.01
C ALA A 165 -1.67 -12.73 -16.99
N PRO A 166 -2.40 -13.45 -17.87
CA PRO A 166 -3.85 -13.33 -17.94
C PRO A 166 -4.60 -14.15 -16.88
N THR A 167 -3.89 -15.04 -16.17
CA THR A 167 -4.45 -15.83 -15.07
C THR A 167 -3.52 -15.88 -13.86
N VAL A 168 -4.08 -16.13 -12.68
CA VAL A 168 -3.31 -16.28 -11.43
C VAL A 168 -2.31 -17.45 -11.53
N HIS A 169 -2.70 -18.53 -12.22
CA HIS A 169 -1.82 -19.67 -12.47
C HIS A 169 -0.60 -19.28 -13.31
N GLU A 170 -0.79 -18.47 -14.35
CA GLU A 170 0.32 -18.00 -15.19
C GLU A 170 1.19 -16.96 -14.50
N ALA A 171 0.57 -16.08 -13.70
CA ALA A 171 1.30 -15.15 -12.84
C ALA A 171 2.21 -15.93 -11.89
N GLU A 172 1.69 -16.98 -11.24
CA GLU A 172 2.49 -17.85 -10.38
C GLU A 172 3.64 -18.54 -11.15
N ARG A 173 3.38 -19.05 -12.36
CA ARG A 173 4.41 -19.69 -13.20
C ARG A 173 5.57 -18.73 -13.47
N VAL A 174 5.26 -17.48 -13.83
CA VAL A 174 6.29 -16.45 -14.07
C VAL A 174 6.99 -16.07 -12.76
N LEU A 175 6.26 -15.92 -11.65
CA LEU A 175 6.83 -15.61 -10.33
C LEU A 175 7.80 -16.69 -9.83
N ARG A 176 7.55 -17.97 -10.12
CA ARG A 176 8.50 -19.04 -9.77
C ARG A 176 9.83 -18.89 -10.50
N ARG A 177 9.82 -18.44 -11.76
CA ARG A 177 11.04 -18.10 -12.50
C ARG A 177 11.68 -16.84 -11.92
N ALA A 178 10.88 -15.81 -11.65
CA ALA A 178 11.34 -14.57 -11.03
C ALA A 178 12.02 -14.81 -9.68
N TRP A 179 11.51 -15.76 -8.89
CA TRP A 179 12.05 -16.08 -7.57
C TRP A 179 13.48 -16.60 -7.67
N ARG A 180 13.71 -17.62 -8.51
CA ARG A 180 15.05 -18.20 -8.70
C ARG A 180 16.06 -17.14 -9.18
N ALA A 181 15.66 -16.33 -10.14
CA ALA A 181 16.45 -15.21 -10.65
C ALA A 181 16.75 -14.17 -9.55
N ALA A 182 15.76 -13.81 -8.73
CA ALA A 182 15.90 -12.83 -7.66
C ALA A 182 16.83 -13.33 -6.55
N GLU A 183 16.76 -14.60 -6.17
CA GLU A 183 17.67 -15.20 -5.19
C GLU A 183 19.12 -15.22 -5.69
N GLN A 184 19.33 -15.55 -6.96
CA GLN A 184 20.66 -15.55 -7.57
C GLN A 184 21.23 -14.12 -7.63
N ALA A 185 20.43 -13.15 -8.11
CA ALA A 185 20.82 -11.75 -8.17
C ALA A 185 21.17 -11.20 -6.79
N TRP A 186 20.31 -11.41 -5.78
CA TRP A 186 20.56 -10.96 -4.41
C TRP A 186 21.82 -11.58 -3.79
N ARG A 187 22.06 -12.88 -3.99
CA ARG A 187 23.29 -13.53 -3.50
C ARG A 187 24.52 -12.97 -4.18
N ALA A 188 24.46 -12.74 -5.50
CA ALA A 188 25.58 -12.18 -6.26
C ALA A 188 25.90 -10.74 -5.83
N SER A 189 24.90 -9.87 -5.69
CA SER A 189 25.11 -8.48 -5.25
C SER A 189 25.56 -8.39 -3.79
N ALA A 190 25.05 -9.26 -2.91
CA ALA A 190 25.53 -9.36 -1.54
C ALA A 190 27.00 -9.82 -1.47
N ALA A 191 27.38 -10.83 -2.26
CA ALA A 191 28.76 -11.33 -2.32
C ALA A 191 29.73 -10.30 -2.93
N ALA A 192 29.26 -9.49 -3.87
CA ALA A 192 30.05 -8.42 -4.49
C ALA A 192 30.23 -7.18 -3.61
N GLY A 193 29.57 -7.11 -2.44
CA GLY A 193 29.59 -5.92 -1.57
C GLY A 193 28.87 -4.70 -2.16
N ALA A 194 28.05 -4.89 -3.20
CA ALA A 194 27.32 -3.85 -3.91
C ALA A 194 26.06 -3.46 -3.12
N ALA A 195 26.21 -2.61 -2.10
CA ALA A 195 25.17 -2.37 -1.09
C ALA A 195 23.85 -1.83 -1.67
N ALA A 196 23.89 -1.00 -2.72
CA ALA A 196 22.70 -0.44 -3.35
C ALA A 196 21.93 -1.50 -4.15
N GLU A 197 22.64 -2.30 -4.94
CA GLU A 197 22.14 -3.40 -5.74
C GLU A 197 21.62 -4.52 -4.85
N ALA A 198 22.32 -4.87 -3.78
CA ALA A 198 21.88 -5.87 -2.81
C ALA A 198 20.58 -5.45 -2.13
N ARG A 199 20.42 -4.16 -1.80
CA ARG A 199 19.17 -3.61 -1.25
C ARG A 199 18.02 -3.72 -2.26
N ARG A 200 18.27 -3.32 -3.52
CA ARG A 200 17.30 -3.43 -4.61
C ARG A 200 16.89 -4.88 -4.83
N ASP A 201 17.86 -5.79 -4.95
CA ASP A 201 17.62 -7.20 -5.25
C ASP A 201 16.89 -7.89 -4.10
N ALA A 202 17.19 -7.53 -2.85
CA ALA A 202 16.41 -7.95 -1.68
C ALA A 202 14.96 -7.46 -1.76
N ALA A 203 14.74 -6.20 -2.17
CA ALA A 203 13.40 -5.65 -2.34
C ALA A 203 12.62 -6.36 -3.46
N VAL A 204 13.25 -6.64 -4.61
CA VAL A 204 12.67 -7.42 -5.71
C VAL A 204 12.32 -8.84 -5.23
N LEU A 205 13.25 -9.52 -4.56
CA LEU A 205 13.04 -10.87 -4.02
C LEU A 205 11.85 -10.92 -3.06
N ALA A 206 11.77 -9.96 -2.14
CA ALA A 206 10.65 -9.88 -1.20
C ALA A 206 9.31 -9.67 -1.90
N HIS A 207 9.27 -8.79 -2.91
CA HIS A 207 8.05 -8.57 -3.71
C HIS A 207 7.64 -9.83 -4.47
N VAL A 208 8.59 -10.54 -5.09
CA VAL A 208 8.32 -11.81 -5.76
C VAL A 208 7.75 -12.83 -4.78
N LYS A 209 8.38 -13.02 -3.61
CA LYS A 209 7.89 -13.94 -2.57
C LYS A 209 6.48 -13.56 -2.10
N ARG A 210 6.22 -12.26 -1.86
CA ARG A 210 4.91 -11.74 -1.46
C ARG A 210 3.85 -12.06 -2.50
N ARG A 211 4.10 -11.77 -3.78
CA ARG A 211 3.14 -12.02 -4.86
C ARG A 211 2.93 -13.50 -5.13
N ALA A 212 3.97 -14.32 -4.98
CA ALA A 212 3.84 -15.77 -5.04
C ALA A 212 2.93 -16.30 -3.91
N ALA A 213 3.05 -15.77 -2.68
CA ALA A 213 2.17 -16.10 -1.57
C ALA A 213 0.71 -15.66 -1.83
N MET A 214 0.51 -14.48 -2.43
CA MET A 214 -0.81 -14.01 -2.84
C MET A 214 -1.43 -14.92 -3.92
N CYS A 215 -0.65 -15.36 -4.91
CA CYS A 215 -1.09 -16.35 -5.90
C CYS A 215 -1.47 -17.67 -5.23
N ALA A 216 -0.64 -18.18 -4.30
CA ALA A 216 -0.95 -19.41 -3.57
C ALA A 216 -2.29 -19.32 -2.81
N ARG A 217 -2.57 -18.18 -2.16
CA ARG A 217 -3.88 -17.92 -1.52
C ARG A 217 -5.02 -17.97 -2.53
N ARG A 218 -4.90 -17.23 -3.64
CA ARG A 218 -5.90 -17.17 -4.71
C ARG A 218 -6.18 -18.53 -5.36
N LEU A 219 -5.18 -19.42 -5.36
CA LEU A 219 -5.29 -20.79 -5.85
C LEU A 219 -5.74 -21.80 -4.78
N GLY A 220 -6.17 -21.34 -3.60
CA GLY A 220 -6.67 -22.20 -2.52
C GLY A 220 -5.59 -22.94 -1.73
N ARG A 221 -4.29 -22.72 -2.03
CA ARG A 221 -3.17 -23.32 -1.28
C ARG A 221 -2.86 -22.49 -0.02
N LEU A 222 -3.83 -22.43 0.88
CA LEU A 222 -3.81 -21.55 2.05
C LEU A 222 -2.63 -21.85 2.98
N ARG A 223 -2.31 -23.13 3.20
CA ARG A 223 -1.19 -23.54 4.08
C ARG A 223 0.16 -23.02 3.57
N ASP A 224 0.39 -23.14 2.25
CA ASP A 224 1.59 -22.61 1.62
C ASP A 224 1.64 -21.08 1.71
N ALA A 225 0.53 -20.40 1.42
CA ALA A 225 0.45 -18.94 1.53
C ALA A 225 0.76 -18.44 2.94
N ALA A 226 0.16 -19.06 3.97
CA ALA A 226 0.43 -18.70 5.37
C ALA A 226 1.88 -18.94 5.77
N ARG A 227 2.50 -20.05 5.34
CA ARG A 227 3.93 -20.32 5.57
C ARG A 227 4.79 -19.21 4.96
N LEU A 228 4.54 -18.86 3.70
CA LEU A 228 5.30 -17.83 2.98
C LEU A 228 5.17 -16.44 3.61
N PHE A 229 3.97 -16.02 4.02
CA PHE A 229 3.80 -14.74 4.70
C PHE A 229 4.50 -14.71 6.07
N ARG A 230 4.48 -15.81 6.83
CA ARG A 230 5.21 -15.91 8.11
C ARG A 230 6.72 -15.86 7.93
N GLU A 231 7.26 -16.59 6.96
CA GLU A 231 8.69 -16.56 6.60
C GLU A 231 9.11 -15.13 6.23
N LEU A 232 8.37 -14.51 5.30
CA LEU A 232 8.67 -13.17 4.84
C LEU A 232 8.54 -12.13 5.96
N ALA A 233 7.58 -12.26 6.87
CA ALA A 233 7.41 -11.34 8.00
C ALA A 233 8.48 -11.51 9.09
N ARG A 234 9.06 -12.71 9.26
CA ARG A 234 10.15 -12.95 10.21
C ARG A 234 11.46 -12.34 9.70
N ASP A 235 11.71 -12.49 8.40
CA ASP A 235 12.98 -12.16 7.78
C ASP A 235 12.95 -10.78 7.07
N ALA A 236 11.85 -10.03 7.20
CA ALA A 236 11.68 -8.72 6.57
C ALA A 236 12.55 -7.64 7.22
N PRO A 237 13.47 -7.00 6.47
CA PRO A 237 14.09 -5.76 6.93
C PRO A 237 13.04 -4.67 7.15
N PRO A 238 13.31 -3.65 7.99
CA PRO A 238 12.38 -2.54 8.24
C PRO A 238 11.88 -1.85 6.97
N ALA A 239 12.71 -1.80 5.92
CA ALA A 239 12.36 -1.25 4.61
C ALA A 239 11.17 -1.97 3.94
N LEU A 240 10.86 -3.21 4.34
CA LEU A 240 9.75 -4.00 3.82
C LEU A 240 8.50 -3.93 4.72
N HIS A 241 8.54 -3.21 5.84
CA HIS A 241 7.35 -2.99 6.69
C HIS A 241 6.20 -2.33 5.91
N ALA A 242 6.53 -1.52 4.89
CA ALA A 242 5.57 -0.93 3.96
C ALA A 242 4.72 -1.96 3.19
N LEU A 243 5.15 -3.23 3.11
CA LEU A 243 4.37 -4.30 2.48
C LEU A 243 3.19 -4.77 3.33
N ALA A 244 3.14 -4.40 4.62
CA ALA A 244 2.07 -4.73 5.56
C ALA A 244 1.64 -6.21 5.52
N LEU A 245 2.63 -7.11 5.52
CA LEU A 245 2.46 -8.56 5.37
C LEU A 245 1.53 -9.19 6.41
N HIS A 246 1.38 -8.56 7.57
CA HIS A 246 0.45 -8.97 8.62
C HIS A 246 -1.00 -8.92 8.12
N GLU A 247 -1.40 -7.94 7.30
CA GLU A 247 -2.75 -7.88 6.72
C GLU A 247 -2.97 -9.02 5.71
N ASN A 248 -1.95 -9.35 4.92
CA ASN A 248 -2.01 -10.53 4.05
C ASN A 248 -2.15 -11.83 4.84
N LEU A 249 -1.41 -11.96 5.94
CA LEU A 249 -1.45 -13.14 6.81
C LEU A 249 -2.81 -13.26 7.53
N ILE A 250 -3.35 -12.17 8.08
CA ILE A 250 -4.68 -12.11 8.71
C ILE A 250 -5.71 -12.70 7.76
N GLU A 251 -5.74 -12.20 6.53
CA GLU A 251 -6.71 -12.62 5.54
C GLU A 251 -6.59 -14.12 5.19
N VAL A 252 -5.36 -14.65 5.03
CA VAL A 252 -5.17 -16.10 4.82
C VAL A 252 -5.65 -16.91 6.02
N LEU A 253 -5.36 -16.47 7.24
CA LEU A 253 -5.75 -17.19 8.46
C LEU A 253 -7.26 -17.15 8.70
N LEU A 254 -7.92 -16.05 8.35
CA LEU A 254 -9.38 -15.96 8.36
C LEU A 254 -10.00 -16.96 7.36
N GLU A 255 -9.46 -17.07 6.15
CA GLU A 255 -9.89 -18.09 5.17
C GLU A 255 -9.69 -19.52 5.69
N GLN A 256 -8.62 -19.78 6.44
CA GLN A 256 -8.37 -21.06 7.11
C GLN A 256 -9.27 -21.31 8.33
N LYS A 257 -10.03 -20.29 8.78
CA LYS A 257 -10.76 -20.29 10.06
C LYS A 257 -9.84 -20.50 11.27
N ALA A 258 -8.56 -20.13 11.14
CA ALA A 258 -7.55 -20.21 12.20
C ALA A 258 -7.62 -18.99 13.12
N TYR A 259 -8.77 -18.77 13.77
CA TYR A 259 -9.06 -17.54 14.51
C TYR A 259 -8.11 -17.28 15.69
N ALA A 260 -7.60 -18.33 16.33
CA ALA A 260 -6.59 -18.20 17.39
C ALA A 260 -5.27 -17.63 16.86
N ASP A 261 -4.85 -18.04 15.65
CA ASP A 261 -3.66 -17.49 15.00
C ASP A 261 -3.89 -16.03 14.58
N VAL A 262 -5.11 -15.67 14.13
CA VAL A 262 -5.45 -14.27 13.83
C VAL A 262 -5.32 -13.40 15.08
N GLN A 263 -5.86 -13.87 16.21
CA GLN A 263 -5.74 -13.20 17.51
C GLN A 263 -4.26 -12.99 17.90
N ALA A 264 -3.40 -13.99 17.69
CA ALA A 264 -1.97 -13.90 17.98
C ALA A 264 -1.25 -12.88 17.09
N VAL A 265 -1.62 -12.79 15.80
CA VAL A 265 -1.08 -11.77 14.88
C VAL A 265 -1.48 -10.36 15.33
N LEU A 266 -2.75 -10.16 15.73
CA LEU A 266 -3.23 -8.87 16.21
C LEU A 266 -2.54 -8.45 17.52
N ALA A 267 -2.40 -9.36 18.49
CA ALA A 267 -1.72 -9.07 19.74
C ALA A 267 -0.27 -8.62 19.52
N ARG A 268 0.48 -9.35 18.70
CA ARG A 268 1.85 -8.97 18.33
C ARG A 268 1.90 -7.61 17.61
N TYR A 269 0.86 -7.26 16.85
CA TYR A 269 0.80 -5.98 16.14
C TYR A 269 0.60 -4.81 17.11
N ASP A 270 -0.28 -4.97 18.09
CA ASP A 270 -0.52 -3.97 19.14
C ASP A 270 0.75 -3.73 19.99
N ASP A 271 1.53 -4.79 20.31
CA ASP A 271 2.76 -4.69 21.10
C ASP A 271 3.87 -3.85 20.41
N VAL A 272 3.92 -3.85 19.08
CA VAL A 272 4.97 -3.17 18.30
C VAL A 272 4.58 -1.72 17.95
N GLY A 273 3.34 -1.30 18.25
CA GLY A 273 2.89 0.08 18.04
C GLY A 273 2.85 0.51 16.57
N LEU A 274 2.62 -0.42 15.64
CA LEU A 274 2.52 -0.12 14.21
C LEU A 274 1.22 0.64 13.87
N PRO A 275 1.18 1.44 12.80
CA PRO A 275 0.00 2.23 12.43
C PRO A 275 -1.26 1.37 12.27
N ARG A 276 -2.38 1.74 12.89
CA ARG A 276 -3.64 1.00 12.76
C ARG A 276 -4.20 1.08 11.33
N SER A 277 -4.94 0.04 10.95
CA SER A 277 -5.65 -0.07 9.68
C SER A 277 -7.07 -0.56 9.88
N ALA A 278 -7.92 -0.40 8.86
CA ALA A 278 -9.26 -0.96 8.88
C ALA A 278 -9.19 -2.50 9.02
N CYS A 279 -8.21 -3.14 8.37
CA CYS A 279 -7.96 -4.57 8.49
C CYS A 279 -7.74 -4.99 9.95
N VAL A 280 -6.85 -4.31 10.69
CA VAL A 280 -6.58 -4.61 12.10
C VAL A 280 -7.81 -4.31 12.97
N SER A 281 -8.38 -3.11 12.88
CA SER A 281 -9.47 -2.65 13.75
C SER A 281 -10.74 -3.48 13.57
N TYR A 282 -11.16 -3.71 12.32
CA TYR A 282 -12.38 -4.47 12.05
C TYR A 282 -12.17 -5.98 12.19
N THR A 283 -10.98 -6.53 11.95
CA THR A 283 -10.75 -7.95 12.24
C THR A 283 -10.81 -8.21 13.73
N ALA A 284 -10.26 -7.32 14.57
CA ALA A 284 -10.41 -7.42 16.02
C ALA A 284 -11.90 -7.40 16.44
N ALA A 285 -12.70 -6.50 15.86
CA ALA A 285 -14.15 -6.45 16.09
C ALA A 285 -14.86 -7.74 15.64
N LEU A 286 -14.51 -8.29 14.47
CA LEU A 286 -15.03 -9.56 13.96
C LEU A 286 -14.77 -10.72 14.93
N LEU A 287 -13.55 -10.82 15.48
CA LEU A 287 -13.22 -11.87 16.45
C LEU A 287 -14.02 -11.74 17.75
N ARG A 288 -14.29 -10.51 18.20
CA ARG A 288 -15.15 -10.26 19.38
C ARG A 288 -16.61 -10.61 19.10
N ALA A 289 -17.14 -10.22 17.95
CA ALA A 289 -18.49 -10.59 17.52
C ALA A 289 -18.66 -12.13 17.46
N ARG A 290 -17.63 -12.83 16.95
CA ARG A 290 -17.59 -14.29 16.93
C ARG A 290 -17.57 -14.90 18.33
N ALA A 291 -16.78 -14.34 19.24
CA ALA A 291 -16.74 -14.79 20.63
C ALA A 291 -18.09 -14.60 21.32
N ALA A 292 -18.78 -13.48 21.08
CA ALA A 292 -20.13 -13.23 21.58
C ALA A 292 -21.16 -14.25 21.04
N ALA A 293 -21.11 -14.56 19.74
CA ALA A 293 -21.96 -15.58 19.14
C ALA A 293 -21.73 -16.98 19.75
N ALA A 294 -20.49 -17.33 20.09
CA ALA A 294 -20.16 -18.58 20.76
C ALA A 294 -20.57 -18.61 22.25
N ALA A 295 -20.49 -17.46 22.94
CA ALA A 295 -20.85 -17.31 24.34
C ALA A 295 -22.35 -17.46 24.62
N ALA A 296 -23.20 -17.46 23.58
CA ALA A 296 -24.64 -17.72 23.72
C ALA A 296 -24.97 -19.05 24.44
N ALA A 297 -24.08 -20.04 24.35
CA ALA A 297 -24.21 -21.33 25.02
C ALA A 297 -23.67 -21.35 26.47
N ALA A 298 -22.93 -20.32 26.90
CA ALA A 298 -22.20 -20.28 28.17
C ALA A 298 -22.97 -19.62 29.33
N GLY A 299 -24.26 -19.32 29.14
CA GLY A 299 -25.14 -18.73 30.14
C GLY A 299 -25.26 -17.18 30.04
N PRO A 300 -26.27 -16.58 30.70
CA PRO A 300 -26.67 -15.18 30.46
C PRO A 300 -25.58 -14.15 30.76
N ALA A 301 -24.87 -14.28 31.89
CA ALA A 301 -23.85 -13.31 32.30
C ALA A 301 -22.63 -13.32 31.36
N ALA A 302 -22.14 -14.50 30.99
CA ALA A 302 -21.02 -14.64 30.07
C ALA A 302 -21.37 -14.12 28.67
N ARG A 303 -22.59 -14.41 28.21
CA ARG A 303 -23.14 -13.86 26.96
C ARG A 303 -23.16 -12.33 26.99
N GLN A 304 -23.72 -11.73 28.04
CA GLN A 304 -23.83 -10.28 28.15
C GLN A 304 -22.46 -9.58 28.18
N ALA A 305 -21.49 -10.15 28.90
CA ALA A 305 -20.12 -9.64 28.91
C ALA A 305 -19.46 -9.70 27.52
N ALA A 306 -19.65 -10.80 26.79
CA ALA A 306 -19.10 -10.97 25.45
C ALA A 306 -19.77 -10.05 24.42
N GLU A 307 -21.10 -9.86 24.51
CA GLU A 307 -21.86 -8.92 23.68
C GLU A 307 -21.38 -7.48 23.91
N LEU A 308 -21.20 -7.06 25.16
CA LEU A 308 -20.68 -5.73 25.48
C LEU A 308 -19.27 -5.51 24.91
N ALA A 309 -18.38 -6.49 25.07
CA ALA A 309 -17.03 -6.41 24.52
C ALA A 309 -17.01 -6.36 22.98
N ALA A 310 -17.96 -7.02 22.31
CA ALA A 310 -18.14 -6.95 20.87
C ALA A 310 -18.66 -5.57 20.42
N LEU A 311 -19.63 -4.99 21.12
CA LEU A 311 -20.14 -3.65 20.85
C LEU A 311 -19.05 -2.58 21.00
N ASP A 312 -18.25 -2.65 22.07
CA ASP A 312 -17.14 -1.73 22.30
C ASP A 312 -16.08 -1.84 21.20
N ALA A 313 -15.77 -3.07 20.75
CA ALA A 313 -14.83 -3.29 19.67
C ALA A 313 -15.37 -2.77 18.32
N MET A 314 -16.67 -2.95 18.06
CA MET A 314 -17.32 -2.44 16.87
C MET A 314 -17.31 -0.92 16.85
N ARG A 315 -17.64 -0.27 17.96
CA ARG A 315 -17.61 1.20 18.09
C ARG A 315 -16.23 1.75 17.79
N ARG A 316 -15.17 1.17 18.39
CA ARG A 316 -13.79 1.59 18.09
C ARG A 316 -13.39 1.36 16.62
N ALA A 317 -13.92 0.33 15.97
CA ALA A 317 -13.65 0.09 14.55
C ALA A 317 -14.36 1.12 13.66
N ILE A 318 -15.61 1.46 13.98
CA ILE A 318 -16.39 2.51 13.31
C ILE A 318 -15.75 3.88 13.51
N ASP A 319 -15.34 4.22 14.73
CA ASP A 319 -14.62 5.45 15.04
C ASP A 319 -13.29 5.52 14.28
N PHE A 320 -12.67 4.37 13.98
CA PHE A 320 -11.44 4.35 13.18
C PHE A 320 -11.69 4.64 11.70
N ASN A 321 -12.66 3.96 11.07
CA ASN A 321 -13.04 4.19 9.68
C ASN A 321 -14.57 4.04 9.51
N PRO A 322 -15.33 5.16 9.46
CA PRO A 322 -16.79 5.13 9.46
C PRO A 322 -17.42 4.67 8.14
N HIS A 323 -16.63 4.49 7.08
CA HIS A 323 -17.14 4.09 5.76
C HIS A 323 -17.31 2.56 5.61
N VAL A 324 -16.58 1.77 6.40
CA VAL A 324 -16.62 0.29 6.32
C VAL A 324 -18.02 -0.30 6.52
N PRO A 325 -18.86 0.17 7.47
CA PRO A 325 -20.18 -0.42 7.70
C PRO A 325 -21.07 -0.37 6.47
N GLU A 326 -21.05 0.72 5.67
CA GLU A 326 -21.88 0.82 4.46
C GLU A 326 -21.54 -0.26 3.42
N TYR A 327 -20.26 -0.64 3.30
CA TYR A 327 -19.84 -1.73 2.43
C TYR A 327 -20.11 -3.11 3.04
N LEU A 328 -19.94 -3.29 4.35
CA LEU A 328 -20.21 -4.56 5.03
C LEU A 328 -21.70 -4.92 5.06
N LEU A 329 -22.56 -3.90 5.18
CA LEU A 329 -24.01 -4.02 5.12
C LEU A 329 -24.54 -4.00 3.68
N GLU A 330 -23.64 -3.88 2.69
CA GLU A 330 -23.97 -3.85 1.25
C GLU A 330 -24.95 -2.73 0.87
N LEU A 331 -24.95 -1.64 1.65
CA LEU A 331 -25.64 -0.39 1.32
C LEU A 331 -24.92 0.36 0.20
N ARG A 332 -23.62 0.08 0.01
CA ARG A 332 -22.83 0.48 -1.15
C ARG A 332 -22.38 -0.73 -1.97
N PRO A 333 -22.34 -0.61 -3.32
CA PRO A 333 -21.84 -1.67 -4.17
C PRO A 333 -20.33 -1.87 -3.98
N LEU A 334 -19.89 -3.13 -3.90
CA LEU A 334 -18.48 -3.47 -3.94
C LEU A 334 -17.96 -3.41 -5.39
N THR A 335 -16.90 -2.65 -5.59
CA THR A 335 -16.13 -2.60 -6.84
C THR A 335 -14.72 -3.17 -6.63
N LEU A 336 -13.90 -3.24 -7.70
CA LEU A 336 -12.51 -3.66 -7.54
C LEU A 336 -11.77 -2.64 -6.68
N PRO A 337 -11.01 -3.06 -5.66
CA PRO A 337 -10.32 -2.14 -4.78
C PRO A 337 -9.15 -1.47 -5.51
N PRO A 338 -8.79 -0.22 -5.19
CA PRO A 338 -7.63 0.44 -5.78
C PRO A 338 -6.31 -0.20 -5.31
N GLU A 339 -5.21 0.15 -5.97
CA GLU A 339 -3.87 -0.25 -5.54
C GLU A 339 -3.36 0.57 -4.38
N HIS A 340 -3.90 1.78 -4.21
CA HIS A 340 -3.58 2.69 -3.12
C HIS A 340 -4.85 3.11 -2.39
N VAL A 341 -4.78 3.16 -1.07
CA VAL A 341 -5.90 3.46 -0.19
C VAL A 341 -5.58 4.65 0.68
N LEU A 342 -6.58 5.51 0.88
CA LEU A 342 -6.52 6.57 1.87
C LEU A 342 -6.83 5.95 3.23
N ARG A 343 -5.89 6.01 4.18
CA ARG A 343 -6.10 5.48 5.52
C ARG A 343 -7.30 6.19 6.18
N ARG A 344 -8.16 5.44 6.85
CA ARG A 344 -9.44 5.89 7.44
C ARG A 344 -10.48 6.39 6.43
N GLY A 345 -10.17 6.37 5.13
CA GLY A 345 -11.06 6.83 4.06
C GLY A 345 -11.89 5.72 3.42
N ASP A 346 -12.74 6.13 2.48
CA ASP A 346 -13.64 5.25 1.73
C ASP A 346 -12.91 4.18 0.91
N SER A 347 -11.75 4.50 0.32
CA SER A 347 -10.96 3.53 -0.46
C SER A 347 -10.37 2.41 0.40
N GLU A 348 -9.95 2.70 1.63
CA GLU A 348 -9.55 1.65 2.59
C GLU A 348 -10.76 0.80 3.00
N ALA A 349 -11.92 1.43 3.20
CA ALA A 349 -13.14 0.72 3.55
C ALA A 349 -13.59 -0.26 2.47
N LEU A 350 -13.60 0.17 1.21
CA LEU A 350 -13.84 -0.67 0.04
C LEU A 350 -12.84 -1.82 -0.03
N ALA A 351 -11.53 -1.52 0.11
CA ALA A 351 -10.49 -2.54 0.06
C ALA A 351 -10.62 -3.59 1.16
N TYR A 352 -10.96 -3.17 2.39
CA TYR A 352 -11.22 -4.09 3.49
C TYR A 352 -12.44 -4.97 3.20
N ALA A 353 -13.60 -4.35 2.91
CA ALA A 353 -14.86 -5.05 2.72
C ALA A 353 -14.82 -6.04 1.55
N PHE A 354 -14.13 -5.69 0.45
CA PHE A 354 -13.95 -6.56 -0.72
C PHE A 354 -13.39 -7.95 -0.36
N PHE A 355 -12.47 -8.02 0.60
CA PHE A 355 -11.86 -9.28 1.03
C PHE A 355 -12.56 -9.91 2.24
N HIS A 356 -13.10 -9.09 3.15
CA HIS A 356 -13.52 -9.53 4.47
C HIS A 356 -15.03 -9.71 4.64
N LEU A 357 -15.88 -9.16 3.76
CA LEU A 357 -17.35 -9.29 3.87
C LEU A 357 -17.80 -10.75 4.05
N ARG A 358 -17.18 -11.69 3.32
CA ARG A 358 -17.44 -13.13 3.46
C ARG A 358 -17.19 -13.67 4.86
N HIS A 359 -16.20 -13.14 5.58
CA HIS A 359 -15.88 -13.56 6.94
C HIS A 359 -16.91 -13.04 7.93
N TRP A 360 -17.39 -11.82 7.73
CA TRP A 360 -18.51 -11.24 8.50
C TRP A 360 -19.80 -12.03 8.30
N ARG A 361 -20.15 -12.35 7.05
CA ARG A 361 -21.32 -13.20 6.73
C ARG A 361 -21.25 -14.58 7.36
N ALA A 362 -20.05 -15.15 7.48
CA ALA A 362 -19.85 -16.44 8.14
C ALA A 362 -20.03 -16.38 9.68
N CYS A 363 -20.02 -15.19 10.27
CA CYS A 363 -20.24 -14.97 11.70
C CYS A 363 -21.70 -14.61 11.97
N CYS A 364 -22.46 -15.55 12.56
CA CYS A 364 -23.87 -15.34 12.87
C CYS A 364 -24.06 -14.09 13.74
N GLY A 365 -24.95 -13.19 13.31
CA GLY A 365 -25.29 -11.98 14.04
C GLY A 365 -24.29 -10.83 13.95
N ALA A 366 -23.16 -10.99 13.26
CA ALA A 366 -22.12 -9.95 13.20
C ALA A 366 -22.47 -8.74 12.33
N LEU A 367 -23.46 -8.87 11.44
CA LEU A 367 -23.98 -7.82 10.55
C LEU A 367 -25.43 -7.42 10.88
N ARG A 368 -25.91 -7.75 12.08
CA ARG A 368 -27.28 -7.41 12.51
C ARG A 368 -27.36 -6.01 13.10
#